data_AF-A0A3E5G9D8-F1
#
_entry.id   AF-A0A3E5G9D8-F1
#
_cell.length_a   1.000
_cell.length_b   1.000
_cell.length_c   1.000
_cell.angle_alpha   90.00
_cell.angle_beta   90.00
_cell.angle_gamma   90.00
#
_symmetry.space_group_name_H-M   'P 1'
#
loop_
_entity.id
_entity.type
_entity.pdbx_description
1 polymer ?
#
loop_
_entity_poly.entity_id
_entity_poly.type
_entity_poly.pdbx_seq_one_letter_code
_entity_poly.pdbx_strand_id
1 'polypeptide(L)'
;MVLNEEQGIKELREKRIAYGISQGRLAVASGITREYLNKIESGKMKPSKELMNTLHKELARFNPEAPLTMLFDYVKIRFPTLDIQHIIKDILKLNINYMLHEDYGHYSYTEHYSLGDIFIYTSADEEKGVLLELKGRGCRQFESYLLAQQRSWYDFLMDALVDGGVMKRIDLAINDHTGILDIPELAEKCRKREYIGKSRSYKFYQSGELIKHREDDREYMGRTLYLGSLKSDVYFCIYEKDYEQYVKLGTPLEEADIINRFEIR
;
A
#
# COMPACT_ATOMS: atom_id res chain seq x y z
N MET A 1 16.20 -4.62 35.12
CA MET A 1 14.98 -5.31 35.58
C MET A 1 14.56 -6.29 34.50
N VAL A 2 14.65 -7.60 34.77
CA VAL A 2 14.14 -8.62 33.84
C VAL A 2 12.63 -8.60 33.99
N LEU A 3 11.92 -8.06 32.99
CA LEU A 3 10.47 -8.22 32.89
C LEU A 3 10.18 -9.73 32.99
N ASN A 4 9.33 -10.14 33.93
CA ASN A 4 8.89 -11.53 34.02
C ASN A 4 8.32 -11.92 32.64
N GLU A 5 8.76 -13.03 32.04
CA GLU A 5 8.41 -13.37 30.64
C GLU A 5 6.89 -13.48 30.44
N GLU A 6 6.17 -13.92 31.48
CA GLU A 6 4.70 -13.95 31.51
C GLU A 6 4.07 -12.54 31.43
N GLN A 7 4.71 -11.56 32.07
CA GLN A 7 4.32 -10.15 32.01
C GLN A 7 4.53 -9.59 30.60
N GLY A 8 5.64 -9.95 29.93
CA GLY A 8 5.91 -9.53 28.55
C GLY A 8 4.90 -10.07 27.53
N ILE A 9 4.46 -11.33 27.69
CA ILE A 9 3.42 -11.92 26.82
C ILE A 9 2.06 -11.23 27.05
N LYS A 10 1.73 -10.93 28.31
CA LYS A 10 0.50 -10.21 28.66
C LYS A 10 0.49 -8.81 28.04
N GLU A 11 1.57 -8.06 28.17
CA GLU A 11 1.74 -6.73 27.59
C GLU A 11 1.64 -6.75 26.06
N LEU A 12 2.27 -7.72 25.40
CA LEU A 12 2.16 -7.90 23.95
C LEU A 12 0.69 -8.08 23.53
N ARG A 13 -0.05 -8.95 24.22
CA ARG A 13 -1.47 -9.23 23.93
C ARG A 13 -2.35 -8.01 24.16
N GLU A 14 -2.20 -7.33 25.29
CA GLU A 14 -2.97 -6.12 25.62
C GLU A 14 -2.72 -5.03 24.59
N LYS A 15 -1.46 -4.79 24.23
CA LYS A 15 -1.08 -3.82 23.20
C LYS A 15 -1.64 -4.17 21.82
N ARG A 16 -1.61 -5.47 21.44
CA ARG A 16 -2.19 -5.94 20.19
C ARG A 16 -3.70 -5.65 20.11
N ILE A 17 -4.41 -5.90 21.20
CA ILE A 17 -5.86 -5.62 21.29
C ILE A 17 -6.12 -4.12 21.23
N ALA A 18 -5.33 -3.31 21.95
CA ALA A 18 -5.44 -1.86 21.92
C ALA A 18 -5.22 -1.28 20.51
N TYR A 19 -4.32 -1.87 19.72
CA TYR A 19 -4.09 -1.49 18.32
C TYR A 19 -5.17 -2.03 17.35
N GLY A 20 -6.16 -2.78 17.83
CA GLY A 20 -7.18 -3.39 16.97
C GLY A 20 -6.64 -4.50 16.05
N ILE A 21 -5.47 -5.08 16.36
CA ILE A 21 -4.80 -6.05 15.50
C ILE A 21 -5.26 -7.47 15.85
N SER A 22 -5.69 -8.23 14.86
CA SER A 22 -6.07 -9.63 15.06
C SER A 22 -4.84 -10.53 15.30
N GLN A 23 -5.02 -11.67 15.94
CA GLN A 23 -3.95 -12.68 16.06
C GLN A 23 -3.44 -13.10 14.67
N GLY A 24 -4.34 -13.26 13.68
CA GLY A 24 -3.95 -13.64 12.33
C GLY A 24 -3.00 -12.62 11.69
N ARG A 25 -3.31 -11.32 11.83
CA ARG A 25 -2.49 -10.25 11.24
C ARG A 25 -1.09 -10.17 11.85
N LEU A 26 -0.98 -10.25 13.17
CA LEU A 26 0.34 -10.27 13.84
C LEU A 26 1.13 -11.54 13.50
N ALA A 27 0.45 -12.70 13.44
CA ALA A 27 1.07 -13.97 13.13
C ALA A 27 1.68 -13.97 11.71
N VAL A 28 0.92 -13.55 10.70
CA VAL A 28 1.41 -13.41 9.32
C VAL A 28 2.61 -12.46 9.24
N ALA A 29 2.51 -11.28 9.86
CA ALA A 29 3.61 -10.32 9.88
C ALA A 29 4.88 -10.87 10.55
N SER A 30 4.71 -11.75 11.52
CA SER A 30 5.81 -12.36 12.29
C SER A 30 6.28 -13.71 11.72
N GLY A 31 5.73 -14.15 10.58
CA GLY A 31 6.10 -15.42 9.95
C GLY A 31 5.73 -16.68 10.74
N ILE A 32 4.69 -16.62 11.57
CA ILE A 32 4.19 -17.75 12.37
C ILE A 32 2.71 -18.03 12.10
N THR A 33 2.23 -19.19 12.52
CA THR A 33 0.80 -19.52 12.40
C THR A 33 -0.02 -18.82 13.48
N ARG A 34 -1.30 -18.53 13.17
CA ARG A 34 -2.25 -17.99 14.15
C ARG A 34 -2.37 -18.90 15.38
N GLU A 35 -2.37 -20.22 15.17
CA GLU A 35 -2.45 -21.21 16.25
C GLU A 35 -1.23 -21.12 17.17
N TYR A 36 -0.03 -20.93 16.61
CA TYR A 36 1.18 -20.77 17.42
C TYR A 36 1.12 -19.49 18.26
N LEU A 37 0.73 -18.36 17.67
CA LEU A 37 0.51 -17.12 18.42
C LEU A 37 -0.54 -17.28 19.51
N ASN A 38 -1.64 -18.00 19.24
CA ASN A 38 -2.66 -18.28 20.24
C ASN A 38 -2.12 -19.05 21.44
N LYS A 39 -1.29 -20.09 21.21
CA LYS A 39 -0.65 -20.86 22.28
C LYS A 39 0.31 -20.01 23.11
N ILE A 40 1.02 -19.07 22.48
CA ILE A 40 1.88 -18.10 23.18
C ILE A 40 1.03 -17.19 24.07
N GLU A 41 0.01 -16.52 23.50
CA GLU A 41 -0.84 -15.58 24.24
C GLU A 41 -1.70 -16.23 25.32
N SER A 42 -1.95 -17.54 25.24
CA SER A 42 -2.65 -18.30 26.27
C SER A 42 -1.72 -18.92 27.32
N GLY A 43 -0.41 -18.67 27.24
CA GLY A 43 0.59 -19.25 28.15
C GLY A 43 0.84 -20.76 27.98
N LYS A 44 0.29 -21.37 26.92
CA LYS A 44 0.45 -22.81 26.63
C LYS A 44 1.80 -23.15 26.01
N MET A 45 2.49 -22.15 25.45
CA MET A 45 3.80 -22.32 24.83
C MET A 45 4.68 -21.11 25.11
N LYS A 46 5.96 -21.37 25.41
CA LYS A 46 6.96 -20.33 25.61
C LYS A 46 7.66 -20.03 24.28
N PRO A 47 7.61 -18.79 23.77
CA PRO A 47 8.36 -18.39 22.58
C PRO A 47 9.85 -18.23 22.89
N SER A 48 10.69 -18.30 21.86
CA SER A 48 12.09 -17.89 21.99
C SER A 48 12.20 -16.38 22.18
N LYS A 49 13.32 -15.91 22.74
CA LYS A 49 13.60 -14.47 22.88
C LYS A 49 13.60 -13.75 21.53
N GLU A 50 14.14 -14.41 20.50
CA GLU A 50 14.14 -13.88 19.13
C GLU A 50 12.72 -13.71 18.59
N LEU A 51 11.85 -14.71 18.76
CA LEU A 51 10.46 -14.63 18.33
C LEU A 51 9.71 -13.53 19.09
N MET A 52 9.93 -13.38 20.40
CA MET A 52 9.33 -12.27 21.16
C MET A 52 9.77 -10.91 20.64
N ASN A 53 11.05 -10.74 20.34
CA ASN A 53 11.55 -9.49 19.75
C ASN A 53 10.90 -9.22 18.39
N THR A 54 10.76 -10.25 17.54
CA THR A 54 10.05 -10.15 16.26
C THR A 54 8.60 -9.74 16.47
N LEU A 55 7.86 -10.38 17.38
CA LEU A 55 6.47 -10.05 17.68
C LEU A 55 6.31 -8.60 18.14
N HIS A 56 7.17 -8.11 19.02
CA HIS A 56 7.13 -6.71 19.46
C HIS A 56 7.48 -5.74 18.34
N LYS A 57 8.49 -6.06 17.52
CA LYS A 57 8.89 -5.25 16.37
C LYS A 57 7.76 -5.13 15.36
N GLU A 58 7.16 -6.26 14.97
CA GLU A 58 6.06 -6.28 14.01
C GLU A 58 4.80 -5.62 14.56
N LEU A 59 4.48 -5.82 15.86
CA LEU A 59 3.37 -5.12 16.49
C LEU A 59 3.57 -3.60 16.51
N ALA A 60 4.80 -3.13 16.75
CA ALA A 60 5.09 -1.69 16.74
C ALA A 60 4.84 -1.03 15.38
N ARG A 61 4.99 -1.77 14.27
CA ARG A 61 4.67 -1.29 12.91
C ARG A 61 3.17 -1.10 12.69
N PHE A 62 2.32 -1.68 13.53
CA PHE A 62 0.87 -1.54 13.49
C PHE A 62 0.34 -0.50 14.48
N ASN A 63 1.21 0.34 15.06
CA ASN A 63 0.77 1.41 15.93
C ASN A 63 -0.17 2.37 15.18
N PRO A 64 -1.46 2.51 15.57
CA PRO A 64 -2.38 3.43 14.90
C PRO A 64 -1.95 4.89 15.07
N GLU A 65 -1.24 5.21 16.16
CA GLU A 65 -0.70 6.54 16.44
C GLU A 65 0.68 6.79 15.80
N ALA A 66 1.07 5.97 14.82
CA ALA A 66 2.34 6.18 14.12
C ALA A 66 2.24 7.44 13.24
N PRO A 67 3.18 8.41 13.37
CA PRO A 67 3.11 9.63 12.58
C PRO A 67 3.29 9.37 11.07
N LEU A 68 3.97 8.27 10.74
CA LEU A 68 4.22 7.82 9.38
C LEU A 68 3.82 6.35 9.22
N THR A 69 3.06 6.04 8.18
CA THR A 69 2.74 4.66 7.81
C THR A 69 3.14 4.38 6.36
N MET A 70 3.59 3.16 6.05
CA MET A 70 4.05 2.79 4.70
C MET A 70 3.17 1.68 4.11
N LEU A 71 2.89 1.76 2.81
CA LEU A 71 2.02 0.83 2.11
C LEU A 71 2.36 0.70 0.60
N PHE A 72 1.90 -0.39 -0.01
CA PHE A 72 1.88 -0.53 -1.47
C PHE A 72 0.67 0.24 -2.05
N ASP A 73 0.93 1.20 -2.92
CA ASP A 73 -0.12 2.05 -3.52
C ASP A 73 -0.38 1.72 -4.99
N TYR A 74 0.51 0.98 -5.63
CA TYR A 74 0.28 0.44 -6.97
C TYR A 74 1.16 -0.79 -7.19
N VAL A 75 0.61 -1.86 -7.76
CA VAL A 75 1.37 -3.05 -8.18
C VAL A 75 0.86 -3.47 -9.55
N LYS A 76 1.77 -3.56 -10.52
CA LYS A 76 1.46 -4.07 -11.86
C LYS A 76 2.50 -5.08 -12.30
N ILE A 77 2.04 -6.29 -12.61
CA ILE A 77 2.88 -7.44 -12.91
C ILE A 77 2.37 -8.07 -14.21
N ARG A 78 3.28 -8.31 -15.15
CA ARG A 78 2.97 -9.03 -16.39
C ARG A 78 3.54 -10.44 -16.32
N PHE A 79 2.68 -11.43 -16.43
CA PHE A 79 3.04 -12.85 -16.49
C PHE A 79 3.16 -13.28 -17.96
N PRO A 80 4.26 -13.93 -18.36
CA PRO A 80 4.49 -14.39 -19.73
C PRO A 80 3.71 -15.69 -20.03
N THR A 81 2.39 -15.69 -19.81
CA THR A 81 1.49 -16.81 -20.03
C THR A 81 0.15 -16.31 -20.56
N LEU A 82 -0.57 -17.15 -21.31
CA LEU A 82 -1.97 -16.92 -21.68
C LEU A 82 -2.96 -17.59 -20.72
N ASP A 83 -2.46 -18.41 -19.79
CA ASP A 83 -3.30 -19.11 -18.82
C ASP A 83 -3.73 -18.17 -17.69
N ILE A 84 -4.82 -17.44 -17.93
CA ILE A 84 -5.40 -16.56 -16.92
C ILE A 84 -5.95 -17.33 -15.71
N GLN A 85 -6.40 -18.58 -15.90
CA GLN A 85 -6.91 -19.38 -14.79
C GLN A 85 -5.79 -19.70 -13.80
N HIS A 86 -4.61 -20.04 -14.30
CA HIS A 86 -3.42 -20.23 -13.48
C HIS A 86 -3.10 -18.98 -12.65
N ILE A 87 -3.07 -17.79 -13.27
CA ILE A 87 -2.78 -16.55 -12.56
C ILE A 87 -3.83 -16.27 -11.46
N ILE A 88 -5.12 -16.42 -11.77
CA ILE A 88 -6.19 -16.14 -10.80
C ILE A 88 -6.17 -17.16 -9.66
N LYS A 89 -6.06 -18.45 -9.96
CA LYS A 89 -6.26 -19.53 -9.01
C LYS A 89 -4.99 -19.91 -8.24
N ASP A 90 -3.86 -19.97 -8.90
CA ASP A 90 -2.64 -20.54 -8.31
C ASP A 90 -1.75 -19.44 -7.73
N ILE A 91 -1.62 -18.30 -8.44
CA ILE A 91 -0.80 -17.16 -8.00
C ILE A 91 -1.58 -16.24 -7.05
N LEU A 92 -2.72 -15.71 -7.48
CA LEU A 92 -3.57 -14.82 -6.67
C LEU A 92 -4.36 -15.58 -5.61
N LYS A 93 -4.57 -16.89 -5.79
CA LYS A 93 -5.38 -17.75 -4.91
C LYS A 93 -6.80 -17.20 -4.71
N LEU A 94 -7.35 -16.68 -5.79
CA LEU A 94 -8.72 -16.18 -5.89
C LEU A 94 -9.60 -17.18 -6.62
N ASN A 95 -10.90 -17.13 -6.36
CA ASN A 95 -11.87 -17.98 -7.05
C ASN A 95 -12.37 -17.26 -8.30
N ILE A 96 -12.09 -17.84 -9.47
CA ILE A 96 -12.50 -17.29 -10.76
C ILE A 96 -14.02 -17.13 -10.90
N ASN A 97 -14.81 -17.95 -10.22
CA ASN A 97 -16.28 -17.87 -10.28
C ASN A 97 -16.84 -16.58 -9.67
N TYR A 98 -16.03 -15.83 -8.91
CA TYR A 98 -16.43 -14.52 -8.38
C TYR A 98 -15.91 -13.35 -9.23
N MET A 99 -15.12 -13.63 -10.27
CA MET A 99 -14.61 -12.59 -11.17
C MET A 99 -15.70 -12.19 -12.16
N LEU A 100 -15.81 -10.89 -12.41
CA LEU A 100 -16.55 -10.33 -13.55
C LEU A 100 -15.63 -10.37 -14.78
N HIS A 101 -16.15 -10.85 -15.91
CA HIS A 101 -15.45 -10.86 -17.19
C HIS A 101 -16.10 -9.86 -18.13
N GLU A 102 -15.26 -9.10 -18.83
CA GLU A 102 -15.66 -8.04 -19.75
C GLU A 102 -14.82 -8.14 -21.04
N ASP A 103 -15.48 -8.01 -22.19
CA ASP A 103 -14.90 -8.12 -23.54
C ASP A 103 -14.21 -6.83 -24.03
N TYR A 104 -13.67 -6.05 -23.10
CA TYR A 104 -12.81 -4.90 -23.41
C TYR A 104 -11.65 -4.84 -22.43
N GLY A 105 -10.55 -4.17 -22.81
CA GLY A 105 -9.37 -4.04 -21.95
C GLY A 105 -8.69 -2.69 -22.04
N HIS A 106 -7.57 -2.58 -21.33
CA HIS A 106 -6.66 -1.44 -21.37
C HIS A 106 -5.29 -1.88 -21.87
N TYR A 107 -4.42 -0.93 -22.22
CA TYR A 107 -3.04 -1.22 -22.65
C TYR A 107 -2.94 -2.16 -23.87
N SER A 108 -3.93 -2.12 -24.76
CA SER A 108 -4.06 -3.01 -25.93
C SER A 108 -4.32 -4.48 -25.61
N TYR A 109 -4.73 -4.79 -24.38
CA TYR A 109 -5.39 -6.04 -24.03
C TYR A 109 -6.85 -5.98 -24.49
N THR A 110 -7.40 -7.11 -24.90
CA THR A 110 -8.74 -7.17 -25.51
C THR A 110 -9.82 -7.43 -24.47
N GLU A 111 -9.49 -8.04 -23.34
CA GLU A 111 -10.44 -8.46 -22.31
C GLU A 111 -9.85 -8.29 -20.91
N HIS A 112 -10.72 -8.30 -19.90
CA HIS A 112 -10.28 -8.35 -18.51
C HIS A 112 -11.23 -9.10 -17.57
N TYR A 113 -10.65 -9.57 -16.47
CA TYR A 113 -11.33 -10.12 -15.31
C TYR A 113 -11.14 -9.18 -14.14
N SER A 114 -12.18 -8.95 -13.35
CA SER A 114 -12.11 -8.11 -12.16
C SER A 114 -12.84 -8.68 -10.96
N LEU A 115 -12.30 -8.40 -9.77
CA LEU A 115 -12.95 -8.66 -8.49
C LEU A 115 -12.81 -7.42 -7.62
N GLY A 116 -13.79 -6.52 -7.72
CA GLY A 116 -13.68 -5.19 -7.12
C GLY A 116 -12.61 -4.34 -7.82
N ASP A 117 -11.60 -3.88 -7.08
CA ASP A 117 -10.48 -3.07 -7.58
C ASP A 117 -9.24 -3.92 -7.99
N ILE A 118 -9.37 -5.25 -8.07
CA ILE A 118 -8.34 -6.17 -8.57
C ILE A 118 -8.62 -6.46 -10.05
N PHE A 119 -7.72 -6.07 -10.95
CA PHE A 119 -7.88 -6.24 -12.40
C PHE A 119 -6.83 -7.17 -13.00
N ILE A 120 -7.26 -8.09 -13.86
CA ILE A 120 -6.41 -9.01 -14.61
C ILE A 120 -6.78 -8.90 -16.09
N TYR A 121 -5.90 -8.32 -16.89
CA TYR A 121 -6.11 -8.16 -18.34
C TYR A 121 -5.51 -9.34 -19.10
N THR A 122 -6.17 -9.74 -20.19
CA THR A 122 -5.71 -10.80 -21.09
C THR A 122 -5.97 -10.46 -22.55
N SER A 123 -5.24 -11.13 -23.44
CA SER A 123 -5.41 -11.05 -24.89
C SER A 123 -4.83 -12.31 -25.53
N ALA A 124 -5.17 -12.59 -26.79
CA ALA A 124 -4.58 -13.69 -27.55
C ALA A 124 -3.09 -13.49 -27.93
N ASP A 125 -2.50 -12.36 -27.54
CA ASP A 125 -1.12 -11.97 -27.85
C ASP A 125 -0.14 -12.56 -26.81
N GLU A 126 0.61 -13.59 -27.22
CA GLU A 126 1.59 -14.28 -26.37
C GLU A 126 2.70 -13.35 -25.84
N GLU A 127 3.07 -12.30 -26.56
CA GLU A 127 4.10 -11.35 -26.09
C GLU A 127 3.58 -10.53 -24.90
N LYS A 128 2.27 -10.23 -24.89
CA LYS A 128 1.63 -9.53 -23.79
C LYS A 128 1.43 -10.45 -22.58
N GLY A 129 0.95 -11.67 -22.80
CA GLY A 129 0.60 -12.59 -21.72
C GLY A 129 -0.57 -12.07 -20.88
N VAL A 130 -0.50 -12.23 -19.56
CA VAL A 130 -1.53 -11.80 -18.60
C VAL A 130 -0.99 -10.66 -17.73
N LEU A 131 -1.80 -9.62 -17.51
CA LEU A 131 -1.39 -8.43 -16.75
C LEU A 131 -2.27 -8.25 -15.50
N LEU A 132 -1.67 -8.38 -14.32
CA LEU A 132 -2.27 -7.95 -13.06
C LEU A 132 -2.06 -6.44 -12.87
N GLU A 133 -3.12 -5.73 -12.51
CA GLU A 133 -3.08 -4.34 -12.05
C GLU A 133 -3.83 -4.18 -10.73
N LEU A 134 -3.11 -3.74 -9.70
CA LEU A 134 -3.63 -3.34 -8.41
C LEU A 134 -3.33 -1.84 -8.23
N LYS A 135 -4.36 -1.00 -8.29
CA LYS A 135 -4.26 0.43 -7.91
C LYS A 135 -4.33 0.56 -6.39
N GLY A 136 -4.24 1.76 -5.82
CA GLY A 136 -4.22 1.95 -4.36
C GLY A 136 -5.32 1.20 -3.60
N ARG A 137 -6.58 1.31 -4.07
CA ARG A 137 -7.71 0.52 -3.50
C ARG A 137 -7.58 -0.97 -3.75
N GLY A 138 -7.15 -1.38 -4.95
CA GLY A 138 -6.87 -2.77 -5.28
C GLY A 138 -5.80 -3.40 -4.38
N CYS A 139 -4.74 -2.65 -4.04
CA CYS A 139 -3.74 -3.07 -3.06
C CYS A 139 -4.35 -3.29 -1.67
N ARG A 140 -5.20 -2.35 -1.19
CA ARG A 140 -5.89 -2.50 0.12
C ARG A 140 -6.82 -3.71 0.13
N GLN A 141 -7.57 -3.92 -0.95
CA GLN A 141 -8.46 -5.07 -1.10
C GLN A 141 -7.66 -6.37 -1.14
N PHE A 142 -6.56 -6.40 -1.91
CA PHE A 142 -5.72 -7.59 -2.03
C PHE A 142 -5.02 -7.95 -0.72
N GLU A 143 -4.63 -6.99 0.11
CA GLU A 143 -4.13 -7.24 1.47
C GLU A 143 -5.10 -8.06 2.33
N SER A 144 -6.40 -7.84 2.17
CA SER A 144 -7.43 -8.61 2.90
C SER A 144 -7.48 -10.07 2.43
N TYR A 145 -7.32 -10.31 1.12
CA TYR A 145 -7.19 -11.66 0.58
C TYR A 145 -5.91 -12.33 1.04
N LEU A 146 -4.77 -11.64 0.97
CA LEU A 146 -3.50 -12.17 1.47
C LEU A 146 -3.60 -12.56 2.94
N LEU A 147 -4.19 -11.71 3.78
CA LEU A 147 -4.42 -12.01 5.19
C LEU A 147 -5.30 -13.25 5.39
N ALA A 148 -6.40 -13.38 4.64
CA ALA A 148 -7.28 -14.55 4.69
C ALA A 148 -6.56 -15.84 4.23
N GLN A 149 -5.64 -15.71 3.28
CA GLN A 149 -4.77 -16.77 2.77
C GLN A 149 -3.56 -17.05 3.69
N GLN A 150 -3.39 -16.31 4.79
CA GLN A 150 -2.21 -16.35 5.67
C GLN A 150 -0.89 -16.06 4.92
N ARG A 151 -0.95 -15.18 3.92
CA ARG A 151 0.17 -14.72 3.10
C ARG A 151 0.47 -13.25 3.37
N SER A 152 1.72 -12.89 3.17
CA SER A 152 2.20 -11.52 3.13
C SER A 152 2.37 -11.05 1.68
N TRP A 153 2.62 -9.76 1.49
CA TRP A 153 3.09 -9.23 0.20
C TRP A 153 4.37 -9.92 -0.28
N TYR A 154 5.26 -10.31 0.65
CA TYR A 154 6.48 -11.02 0.31
C TYR A 154 6.17 -12.38 -0.32
N ASP A 155 5.29 -13.17 0.31
CA ASP A 155 4.91 -14.49 -0.22
C ASP A 155 4.30 -14.37 -1.62
N PHE A 156 3.39 -13.41 -1.81
CA PHE A 156 2.80 -13.16 -3.12
C PHE A 156 3.81 -12.71 -4.18
N LEU A 157 4.66 -11.73 -3.86
CA LEU A 157 5.65 -11.23 -4.82
C LEU A 157 6.69 -12.30 -5.17
N MET A 158 7.06 -13.16 -4.21
CA MET A 158 7.92 -14.30 -4.45
C MET A 158 7.25 -15.33 -5.35
N ASP A 159 6.00 -15.73 -5.08
CA ASP A 159 5.24 -16.63 -5.96
C ASP A 159 5.17 -16.06 -7.38
N ALA A 160 4.90 -14.75 -7.53
CA ALA A 160 4.84 -14.09 -8.81
C ALA A 160 6.19 -14.08 -9.55
N LEU A 161 7.31 -13.85 -8.84
CA LEU A 161 8.65 -13.87 -9.44
C LEU A 161 9.08 -15.28 -9.86
N VAL A 162 8.77 -16.29 -9.06
CA VAL A 162 9.05 -17.71 -9.37
C VAL A 162 8.30 -18.14 -10.62
N ASP A 163 7.09 -17.63 -10.83
CA ASP A 163 6.28 -17.87 -12.03
C ASP A 163 6.71 -17.04 -13.26
N GLY A 164 7.84 -16.33 -13.18
CA GLY A 164 8.36 -15.51 -14.29
C GLY A 164 7.64 -14.16 -14.46
N GLY A 165 6.89 -13.73 -13.45
CA GLY A 165 6.23 -12.43 -13.41
C GLY A 165 7.23 -11.27 -13.56
N VAL A 166 6.95 -10.39 -14.51
CA VAL A 166 7.76 -9.20 -14.79
C VAL A 166 7.12 -8.00 -14.10
N MET A 167 7.81 -7.46 -13.09
CA MET A 167 7.38 -6.26 -12.36
C MET A 167 7.40 -5.05 -13.31
N LYS A 168 6.21 -4.57 -13.67
CA LYS A 168 6.05 -3.43 -14.59
C LYS A 168 5.92 -2.09 -13.87
N ARG A 169 5.41 -2.09 -12.62
CA ARG A 169 5.34 -0.91 -11.74
C ARG A 169 5.06 -1.33 -10.31
N ILE A 170 5.77 -0.72 -9.36
CA ILE A 170 5.52 -0.86 -7.92
C ILE A 170 5.63 0.54 -7.33
N ASP A 171 4.53 1.02 -6.77
CA ASP A 171 4.52 2.29 -6.05
C ASP A 171 4.47 2.00 -4.54
N LEU A 172 5.41 2.59 -3.80
CA LEU A 172 5.40 2.61 -2.35
C LEU A 172 4.96 3.99 -1.89
N ALA A 173 4.00 4.05 -0.98
CA ALA A 173 3.52 5.28 -0.37
C ALA A 173 3.83 5.32 1.12
N ILE A 174 4.22 6.49 1.60
CA ILE A 174 4.27 6.86 3.01
C ILE A 174 3.15 7.86 3.24
N ASN A 175 2.22 7.53 4.13
CA ASN A 175 1.26 8.48 4.65
C ASN A 175 1.91 9.25 5.80
N ASP A 176 1.71 10.55 5.81
CA ASP A 176 2.09 11.44 6.89
C ASP A 176 0.81 11.97 7.56
N HIS A 177 0.61 11.54 8.80
CA HIS A 177 -0.56 11.87 9.62
C HIS A 177 -0.37 13.17 10.39
N THR A 178 0.79 13.81 10.29
CA THR A 178 1.18 14.97 11.11
C THR A 178 1.50 16.22 10.30
N GLY A 179 1.65 16.11 8.98
CA GLY A 179 2.00 17.23 8.12
C GLY A 179 3.46 17.65 8.27
N ILE A 180 4.39 16.70 8.43
CA ILE A 180 5.81 16.98 8.72
C ILE A 180 6.51 17.83 7.65
N LEU A 181 5.99 17.89 6.43
CA LEU A 181 6.59 18.62 5.31
C LEU A 181 5.57 19.57 4.66
N ASP A 182 5.96 20.84 4.55
CA ASP A 182 5.21 21.85 3.79
C ASP A 182 5.58 21.74 2.29
N ILE A 183 4.61 21.32 1.48
CA ILE A 183 4.83 21.06 0.04
C ILE A 183 5.14 22.35 -0.74
N PRO A 184 4.41 23.47 -0.54
CA PRO A 184 4.82 24.79 -1.08
C PRO A 184 6.27 25.17 -0.74
N GLU A 185 6.72 24.98 0.50
CA GLU A 185 8.09 25.27 0.90
C GLU A 185 9.09 24.39 0.13
N LEU A 186 8.82 23.08 0.03
CA LEU A 186 9.65 22.17 -0.76
C LEU A 186 9.75 22.58 -2.24
N ALA A 187 8.64 23.03 -2.83
CA ALA A 187 8.62 23.52 -4.20
C ALA A 187 9.45 24.80 -4.36
N GLU A 188 9.43 25.69 -3.37
CA GLU A 188 10.24 26.90 -3.36
C GLU A 188 11.74 26.60 -3.22
N LYS A 189 12.11 25.61 -2.39
CA LYS A 189 13.49 25.11 -2.30
C LYS A 189 13.98 24.56 -3.65
N CYS A 190 13.11 23.90 -4.41
CA CYS A 190 13.44 23.47 -5.77
C CYS A 190 13.70 24.67 -6.71
N ARG A 191 12.84 25.70 -6.67
CA ARG A 191 13.01 26.94 -7.47
C ARG A 191 14.31 27.67 -7.14
N LYS A 192 14.66 27.75 -5.85
CA LYS A 192 15.89 28.38 -5.35
C LYS A 192 17.16 27.55 -5.55
N ARG A 193 17.05 26.36 -6.17
CA ARG A 193 18.16 25.41 -6.36
C ARG A 193 18.79 24.92 -5.03
N GLU A 194 17.98 24.88 -3.98
CA GLU A 194 18.36 24.32 -2.67
C GLU A 194 18.15 22.80 -2.61
N TYR A 195 17.41 22.22 -3.57
CA TYR A 195 17.30 20.78 -3.74
C TYR A 195 18.60 20.19 -4.30
N ILE A 196 19.24 19.32 -3.53
CA ILE A 196 20.43 18.56 -3.94
C ILE A 196 20.03 17.09 -4.02
N GLY A 197 19.93 16.55 -5.25
CA GLY A 197 19.54 15.17 -5.46
C GLY A 197 19.85 14.65 -6.86
N LYS A 198 19.42 13.42 -7.14
CA LYS A 198 19.61 12.77 -8.46
C LYS A 198 18.63 13.30 -9.51
N SER A 199 17.43 13.67 -9.10
CA SER A 199 16.41 14.20 -10.00
C SER A 199 16.85 15.54 -10.58
N ARG A 200 16.67 15.71 -11.90
CA ARG A 200 17.06 16.93 -12.63
C ARG A 200 15.88 17.82 -13.01
N SER A 201 14.67 17.34 -12.78
CA SER A 201 13.43 18.06 -13.05
C SER A 201 12.52 17.99 -11.83
N TYR A 202 11.73 19.03 -11.64
CA TYR A 202 10.59 19.01 -10.74
C TYR A 202 9.37 19.61 -11.44
N LYS A 203 8.18 19.24 -10.99
CA LYS A 203 6.92 19.87 -11.40
C LYS A 203 6.10 20.15 -10.16
N PHE A 204 5.58 21.36 -10.04
CA PHE A 204 4.70 21.75 -8.96
C PHE A 204 3.34 22.13 -9.54
N TYR A 205 2.29 21.52 -9.00
CA TYR A 205 0.91 21.75 -9.39
C TYR A 205 0.14 22.29 -8.19
N GLN A 206 -0.73 23.27 -8.47
CA GLN A 206 -1.74 23.76 -7.55
C GLN A 206 -3.09 23.57 -8.23
N SER A 207 -4.01 22.90 -7.56
CA SER A 207 -5.35 22.60 -8.06
C SER A 207 -6.40 23.07 -7.07
N GLY A 208 -7.37 23.85 -7.53
CA GLY A 208 -8.49 24.37 -6.74
C GLY A 208 -9.81 24.27 -7.50
N GLU A 209 -10.94 24.41 -6.81
CA GLU A 209 -12.26 24.47 -7.43
C GLU A 209 -12.55 25.89 -7.94
N LEU A 210 -13.11 26.03 -9.15
CA LEU A 210 -13.42 27.33 -9.75
C LEU A 210 -14.71 27.99 -9.20
N ILE A 211 -15.52 27.26 -8.42
CA ILE A 211 -16.88 27.65 -8.05
C ILE A 211 -17.10 27.46 -6.54
N LYS A 212 -16.45 28.27 -5.70
CA LYS A 212 -16.91 28.54 -4.33
C LYS A 212 -16.76 30.03 -4.04
N HIS A 213 -17.85 30.66 -3.63
CA HIS A 213 -17.91 32.09 -3.28
C HIS A 213 -17.40 32.32 -1.85
N ARG A 214 -16.08 32.44 -1.62
CA ARG A 214 -15.54 33.15 -0.43
C ARG A 214 -14.18 33.76 -0.78
N GLU A 215 -13.96 35.00 -0.35
CA GLU A 215 -12.79 35.83 -0.70
C GLU A 215 -11.43 35.31 -0.17
N ASP A 216 -11.35 34.09 0.37
CA ASP A 216 -10.16 33.42 0.95
C ASP A 216 -9.73 32.15 0.17
N ASP A 217 -9.89 32.13 -1.15
CA ASP A 217 -9.66 30.97 -2.04
C ASP A 217 -8.24 30.36 -2.03
N ARG A 218 -7.24 30.99 -1.38
CA ARG A 218 -5.87 30.42 -1.28
C ARG A 218 -5.77 29.25 -0.31
N GLU A 219 -6.71 29.12 0.62
CA GLU A 219 -6.74 28.04 1.62
C GLU A 219 -7.29 26.72 1.05
N TYR A 220 -7.97 26.74 -0.11
CA TYR A 220 -8.64 25.59 -0.70
C TYR A 220 -8.00 25.13 -2.01
N MET A 221 -6.67 25.09 -2.08
CA MET A 221 -5.94 24.52 -3.22
C MET A 221 -5.04 23.38 -2.78
N GLY A 222 -5.23 22.21 -3.39
CA GLY A 222 -4.34 21.07 -3.26
C GLY A 222 -3.01 21.32 -3.97
N ARG A 223 -1.91 20.98 -3.31
CA ARG A 223 -0.57 21.04 -3.89
C ARG A 223 0.01 19.65 -4.14
N THR A 224 0.74 19.54 -5.24
CA THR A 224 1.49 18.34 -5.61
C THR A 224 2.85 18.72 -6.15
N LEU A 225 3.89 18.12 -5.62
CA LEU A 225 5.27 18.23 -6.07
C LEU A 225 5.75 16.88 -6.62
N TYR A 226 6.15 16.88 -7.88
CA TYR A 226 6.87 15.78 -8.50
C TYR A 226 8.35 16.10 -8.56
N LEU A 227 9.19 15.14 -8.15
CA LEU A 227 10.65 15.20 -8.30
C LEU A 227 11.10 14.07 -9.23
N GLY A 228 11.64 14.41 -10.39
CA GLY A 228 11.96 13.46 -11.46
C GLY A 228 11.05 13.62 -12.68
N SER A 229 11.26 12.77 -13.68
CA SER A 229 10.43 12.75 -14.89
C SER A 229 9.30 11.74 -14.70
N LEU A 230 8.08 12.07 -15.10
CA LEU A 230 6.97 11.09 -15.11
C LEU A 230 7.18 9.95 -16.13
N LYS A 231 8.24 10.03 -16.94
CA LYS A 231 8.65 9.01 -17.91
C LYS A 231 9.84 8.18 -17.44
N SER A 232 10.47 8.51 -16.29
CA SER A 232 11.57 7.70 -15.76
C SER A 232 11.06 6.52 -14.96
N ASP A 233 11.91 5.50 -14.81
CA ASP A 233 11.61 4.29 -14.04
C ASP A 233 11.41 4.56 -12.54
N VAL A 234 11.95 5.67 -12.04
CA VAL A 234 11.77 6.12 -10.66
C VAL A 234 11.51 7.63 -10.63
N TYR A 235 10.48 8.06 -9.93
CA TYR A 235 10.24 9.45 -9.56
C TYR A 235 9.47 9.54 -8.22
N PHE A 236 9.51 10.72 -7.59
CA PHE A 236 8.79 10.97 -6.34
C PHE A 236 7.56 11.83 -6.59
N CYS A 237 6.48 11.54 -5.89
CA CYS A 237 5.25 12.33 -5.86
C CYS A 237 4.90 12.65 -4.41
N ILE A 238 4.88 13.94 -4.06
CA ILE A 238 4.60 14.44 -2.71
C ILE A 238 3.38 15.34 -2.82
N TYR A 239 2.31 15.05 -2.10
CA TYR A 239 1.07 15.80 -2.25
C TYR A 239 0.18 15.80 -0.99
N GLU A 240 -0.70 16.78 -0.92
CA GLU A 240 -1.72 16.93 0.14
C GLU A 240 -2.84 15.90 -0.08
N LYS A 241 -2.83 14.84 0.73
CA LYS A 241 -3.73 13.71 0.62
C LYS A 241 -5.09 14.00 1.22
N ASP A 242 -5.13 14.78 2.28
CA ASP A 242 -6.34 15.33 2.89
C ASP A 242 -7.18 16.10 1.86
N TYR A 243 -6.55 16.99 1.09
CA TYR A 243 -7.20 17.73 0.03
C TYR A 243 -7.65 16.82 -1.11
N GLU A 244 -6.83 15.82 -1.50
CA GLU A 244 -7.24 14.82 -2.48
C GLU A 244 -8.51 14.07 -2.03
N GLN A 245 -8.59 13.70 -0.75
CA GLN A 245 -9.74 13.02 -0.17
C GLN A 245 -10.96 13.94 -0.05
N TYR A 246 -10.77 15.20 0.32
CA TYR A 246 -11.82 16.21 0.30
C TYR A 246 -12.46 16.31 -1.09
N VAL A 247 -11.65 16.47 -2.14
CA VAL A 247 -12.16 16.61 -3.52
C VAL A 247 -12.84 15.32 -4.00
N LYS A 248 -12.28 14.14 -3.69
CA LYS A 248 -12.80 12.86 -4.22
C LYS A 248 -14.00 12.32 -3.45
N LEU A 249 -14.02 12.51 -2.13
CA LEU A 249 -14.93 11.82 -1.22
C LEU A 249 -15.77 12.79 -0.37
N GLY A 250 -15.45 14.09 -0.39
CA GLY A 250 -16.12 15.09 0.44
C GLY A 250 -15.72 15.04 1.92
N THR A 251 -14.65 14.33 2.28
CA THR A 251 -14.15 14.25 3.65
C THR A 251 -13.64 15.61 4.10
N PRO A 252 -14.17 16.22 5.18
CA PRO A 252 -13.65 17.48 5.72
C PRO A 252 -12.15 17.37 6.03
N LEU A 253 -11.40 18.45 5.81
CA LEU A 253 -9.95 18.45 5.99
C LEU A 253 -9.58 18.17 7.45
N GLU A 254 -10.37 18.66 8.40
CA GLU A 254 -10.18 18.46 9.84
C GLU A 254 -10.43 17.02 10.29
N GLU A 255 -11.11 16.23 9.47
CA GLU A 255 -11.42 14.82 9.71
C GLU A 255 -10.48 13.87 8.95
N ALA A 256 -9.59 14.42 8.10
CA ALA A 256 -8.67 13.62 7.32
C ALA A 256 -7.57 13.01 8.22
N ASP A 257 -7.47 11.68 8.19
CA ASP A 257 -6.43 10.94 8.93
C ASP A 257 -5.04 11.13 8.31
N ILE A 258 -4.97 11.34 6.99
CA ILE A 258 -3.70 11.47 6.25
C ILE A 258 -3.62 12.87 5.69
N ILE A 259 -2.65 13.65 6.17
CA ILE A 259 -2.41 15.02 5.73
C ILE A 259 -1.65 14.99 4.41
N ASN A 260 -0.43 14.43 4.41
CA ASN A 260 0.38 14.31 3.20
C ASN A 260 0.56 12.86 2.79
N ARG A 261 0.85 12.65 1.50
CA ARG A 261 1.37 11.38 1.00
C ARG A 261 2.63 11.57 0.18
N PHE A 262 3.61 10.72 0.46
CA PHE A 262 4.89 10.65 -0.27
C PHE A 262 4.97 9.32 -0.99
N GLU A 263 5.08 9.35 -2.31
CA GLU A 263 5.11 8.15 -3.13
C GLU A 263 6.43 8.05 -3.91
N ILE A 264 6.95 6.84 -3.96
CA ILE A 264 8.04 6.42 -4.83
C ILE A 264 7.39 5.59 -5.92
N ARG A 265 7.46 6.06 -7.16
CA ARG A 265 6.80 5.46 -8.33
C ARG A 265 7.81 5.13 -9.41
#